data_AF-A0A7S4B285-F1
#
_entry.id   AF-A0A7S4B285-F1
#
_cell.length_a   1.000
_cell.length_b   1.000
_cell.length_c   1.000
_cell.angle_alpha   90.00
_cell.angle_beta   90.00
_cell.angle_gamma   90.00
#
_symmetry.space_group_name_H-M   'P 1'
#
loop_
_entity.id
_entity.type
_entity.pdbx_description
1 polymer ?
#
loop_
_entity_poly.entity_id
_entity_poly.type
_entity_poly.pdbx_seq_one_letter_code
_entity_poly.pdbx_strand_id
1 'polypeptide(L)'
;AAALLAVNGRRHMAPLSLPLHLATLAALPNVRARTDSFPPGWNGLAKTPPMGWRSWNAYGNRVSQKIMQDAVDALVAPIWTIEGSPNVSLAQAGYNLIGVDEGWEGCGEGVNGTQHAADGTPVINKKFPDMAGLVRYAHAAGLRIGWYQNGCACGERKEVASNYVGDVRSLHAFGFDGVKLDDCGAQRNMTFYAQLMQRTGRAYLIENCHWGRCDETDASSCPTDSWCPFNWFRTSGDINAGTFSWLANLQTTRKFQDVHSPLSRPGCWAYPDMMEVGRVQGGSNWNRAHFGAWCVVSAPLVLGAPPSDLSAVVDVITNAEAIAISRAWHGHPGGLVWERAAAPPPRVAFVQATSCGGAEQGGWSLSALRRVDSADALADGVLAEGVLAEDVLVRGPRGACLANALEGSKGLTLAPCNCSASTQRFRYNATSNELVGTNDECVDVDNSVGPLVQLYRCNGGANQHLHFVDGTLRASQGTARERCLGASDADAGAGIGRTLQAWAKRVGATGAGDEVALLLINPDVRPQQFWVPRALVGLGAEASVAVRDVWARADAPSLPPSADVVRTVKGRDSAFLRLTPVAISTAAALA
;
A
#
# COMPACT_ATOMS: atom_id res chain seq x y z
N ALA A 1 32.00 -8.48 83.67
CA ALA A 1 31.88 -7.02 83.91
C ALA A 1 32.58 -6.31 82.75
N ALA A 2 31.83 -5.85 81.76
CA ALA A 2 31.36 -4.46 81.67
C ALA A 2 32.54 -3.46 81.52
N ALA A 3 32.75 -2.94 80.31
CA ALA A 3 32.50 -1.53 79.94
C ALA A 3 33.39 -1.01 78.80
N LEU A 4 32.70 -0.55 77.73
CA LEU A 4 32.96 0.56 76.79
C LEU A 4 34.30 0.71 76.02
N LEU A 5 34.18 0.60 74.68
CA LEU A 5 34.38 1.64 73.62
C LEU A 5 35.53 2.66 73.84
N ALA A 6 36.42 2.98 72.90
CA ALA A 6 36.43 2.85 71.44
C ALA A 6 37.85 3.18 70.86
N VAL A 7 37.97 2.99 69.53
CA VAL A 7 38.74 3.78 68.54
C VAL A 7 39.84 3.03 67.75
N ASN A 8 39.55 2.98 66.44
CA ASN A 8 40.37 2.96 65.22
C ASN A 8 41.19 1.74 64.79
N GLY A 9 40.68 1.12 63.71
CA GLY A 9 41.51 0.60 62.64
C GLY A 9 40.69 -0.18 61.62
N ARG A 10 40.37 0.41 60.46
CA ARG A 10 40.14 -0.33 59.20
C ARG A 10 40.18 0.61 57.99
N ARG A 11 40.94 0.16 57.00
CA ARG A 11 41.36 0.86 55.78
C ARG A 11 40.15 1.22 54.91
N HIS A 12 40.05 2.48 54.50
CA HIS A 12 39.16 2.91 53.42
C HIS A 12 39.79 2.50 52.07
N MET A 13 39.10 1.63 51.32
CA MET A 13 39.21 1.63 49.87
C MET A 13 38.33 2.75 49.34
N ALA A 14 38.93 3.70 48.61
CA ALA A 14 38.20 4.72 47.88
C ALA A 14 37.52 4.08 46.65
N PRO A 15 36.28 4.44 46.29
CA PRO A 15 35.73 4.10 45.00
C PRO A 15 36.43 4.95 43.93
N LEU A 16 36.95 4.30 42.88
CA LEU A 16 37.39 4.97 41.67
C LEU A 16 36.16 5.57 40.97
N SER A 17 35.92 6.86 41.20
CA SER A 17 34.99 7.65 40.40
C SER A 17 35.65 7.94 39.05
N LEU A 18 35.28 7.19 38.00
CA LEU A 18 35.62 7.59 36.63
C LEU A 18 34.81 8.86 36.31
N PRO A 19 35.43 9.98 35.89
CA PRO A 19 34.69 11.15 35.49
C PRO A 19 33.99 10.84 34.17
N LEU A 20 32.65 10.82 34.22
CA LEU A 20 31.81 10.86 33.02
C LEU A 20 32.05 12.23 32.37
N HIS A 21 32.98 12.31 31.42
CA HIS A 21 33.17 13.51 30.62
C HIS A 21 31.94 13.70 29.71
N LEU A 22 30.90 14.35 30.24
CA LEU A 22 29.87 14.99 29.44
C LEU A 22 30.58 16.12 28.67
N ALA A 23 30.97 15.85 27.43
CA ALA A 23 31.33 16.90 26.50
C ALA A 23 30.08 17.74 26.25
N THR A 24 30.13 19.01 26.61
CA THR A 24 29.16 20.03 26.21
C THR A 24 29.00 19.98 24.70
N LEU A 25 27.82 19.55 24.23
CA LEU A 25 27.44 19.69 22.83
C LEU A 25 27.35 21.18 22.50
N ALA A 26 28.43 21.73 21.93
CA ALA A 26 28.42 23.08 21.37
C ALA A 26 27.34 23.18 20.28
N ALA A 27 26.58 24.28 20.30
CA ALA A 27 25.51 24.57 19.35
C ALA A 27 26.09 24.61 17.92
N LEU A 28 25.64 23.67 17.08
CA LEU A 28 25.92 23.69 15.65
C LEU A 28 24.96 24.67 14.96
N PRO A 29 25.38 25.31 13.84
CA PRO A 29 24.46 26.07 13.01
C PRO A 29 23.31 25.18 12.51
N ASN A 30 22.09 25.74 12.44
CA ASN A 30 20.91 25.14 11.82
C ASN A 30 21.17 24.89 10.33
N VAL A 31 21.78 23.77 9.99
CA VAL A 31 22.03 23.40 8.61
C VAL A 31 21.07 22.26 8.27
N ARG A 32 19.96 22.61 7.61
CA ARG A 32 19.10 21.64 6.89
C ARG A 32 19.77 21.12 5.59
N ALA A 33 21.02 21.51 5.32
CA ALA A 33 21.73 21.10 4.13
C ALA A 33 22.25 19.65 4.25
N ARG A 34 22.25 18.95 3.12
CA ARG A 34 22.87 17.63 2.97
C ARG A 34 24.39 17.76 3.12
N THR A 35 25.03 16.72 3.64
CA THR A 35 26.49 16.67 3.86
C THR A 35 27.04 15.32 3.41
N ASP A 36 28.22 15.26 2.81
CA ASP A 36 28.80 13.98 2.38
C ASP A 36 29.20 13.04 3.55
N SER A 37 29.07 13.49 4.80
CA SER A 37 29.34 12.72 6.02
C SER A 37 28.39 11.53 6.26
N PHE A 38 27.26 11.47 5.54
CA PHE A 38 26.22 10.45 5.76
C PHE A 38 25.81 9.76 4.45
N PRO A 39 26.71 9.00 3.80
CA PRO A 39 26.35 8.20 2.65
C PRO A 39 25.36 7.08 3.03
N PRO A 40 24.66 6.47 2.05
CA PRO A 40 23.84 5.28 2.29
C PRO A 40 24.58 4.20 3.09
N GLY A 41 23.98 3.78 4.22
CA GLY A 41 24.56 2.76 5.10
C GLY A 41 25.75 3.23 5.96
N TRP A 42 25.95 4.54 6.16
CA TRP A 42 27.07 5.12 6.93
C TRP A 42 27.29 4.51 8.33
N ASN A 43 26.24 4.01 8.97
CA ASN A 43 26.29 3.41 10.32
C ASN A 43 26.43 1.87 10.31
N GLY A 44 26.59 1.25 9.14
CA GLY A 44 26.78 -0.20 8.97
C GLY A 44 25.53 -1.06 9.20
N LEU A 45 24.36 -0.45 9.45
CA LEU A 45 23.09 -1.14 9.69
C LEU A 45 22.25 -1.26 8.41
N ALA A 46 21.16 -2.03 8.50
CA ALA A 46 20.20 -2.27 7.41
C ALA A 46 20.85 -2.74 6.08
N LYS A 47 21.86 -3.60 6.16
CA LYS A 47 22.48 -4.24 4.97
C LYS A 47 21.46 -4.99 4.10
N THR A 48 20.41 -5.52 4.72
CA THR A 48 19.20 -6.03 4.07
C THR A 48 17.99 -5.25 4.58
N PRO A 49 16.86 -5.27 3.86
CA PRO A 49 15.62 -4.66 4.33
C PRO A 49 15.25 -5.20 5.71
N PRO A 50 15.03 -4.34 6.70
CA PRO A 50 14.78 -4.81 8.05
C PRO A 50 13.38 -5.41 8.22
N MET A 51 13.24 -6.30 9.21
CA MET A 51 12.01 -7.06 9.43
C MET A 51 11.59 -6.95 10.90
N GLY A 52 10.30 -6.74 11.16
CA GLY A 52 9.82 -6.59 12.51
C GLY A 52 8.32 -6.32 12.63
N TRP A 53 7.94 -5.67 13.71
CA TRP A 53 6.57 -5.30 14.04
C TRP A 53 6.50 -3.90 14.62
N ARG A 54 5.38 -3.19 14.43
CA ARG A 54 5.15 -1.88 15.06
C ARG A 54 3.70 -1.67 15.48
N SER A 55 3.51 -0.90 16.55
CA SER A 55 2.23 -0.75 17.25
C SER A 55 1.16 0.08 16.54
N TRP A 56 1.52 0.98 15.63
CA TRP A 56 0.62 2.04 15.15
C TRP A 56 -0.67 1.52 14.52
N ASN A 57 -0.57 0.68 13.48
CA ASN A 57 -1.77 0.22 12.78
C ASN A 57 -2.69 -0.55 13.74
N ALA A 58 -2.15 -1.34 14.67
CA ALA A 58 -2.92 -2.19 15.59
C ALA A 58 -3.58 -1.41 16.73
N TYR A 59 -2.85 -0.47 17.31
CA TYR A 59 -3.22 0.13 18.60
C TYR A 59 -3.35 1.65 18.54
N GLY A 60 -2.68 2.33 17.60
CA GLY A 60 -2.53 3.78 17.60
C GLY A 60 -2.17 4.30 18.98
N ASN A 61 -2.81 5.40 19.38
CA ASN A 61 -2.62 6.01 20.70
C ASN A 61 -3.09 5.16 21.90
N ARG A 62 -3.68 3.98 21.69
CA ARG A 62 -4.01 3.04 22.77
C ARG A 62 -2.81 2.20 23.23
N VAL A 63 -1.66 2.31 22.55
CA VAL A 63 -0.43 1.62 22.95
C VAL A 63 -0.04 1.96 24.39
N SER A 64 0.52 0.97 25.09
CA SER A 64 1.04 1.06 26.46
C SER A 64 2.22 0.11 26.63
N GLN A 65 2.98 0.25 27.71
CA GLN A 65 4.09 -0.66 28.02
C GLN A 65 3.64 -2.12 28.09
N LYS A 66 2.47 -2.40 28.67
CA LYS A 66 1.92 -3.77 28.74
C LYS A 66 1.64 -4.35 27.35
N ILE A 67 1.03 -3.56 26.46
CA ILE A 67 0.78 -3.98 25.08
C ILE A 67 2.10 -4.29 24.35
N MET A 68 3.14 -3.47 24.58
CA MET A 68 4.45 -3.72 23.98
C MET A 68 5.10 -4.99 24.53
N GLN A 69 4.99 -5.27 25.84
CA GLN A 69 5.47 -6.53 26.43
C GLN A 69 4.71 -7.74 25.88
N ASP A 70 3.39 -7.65 25.73
CA ASP A 70 2.58 -8.72 25.12
C ASP A 70 2.98 -8.97 23.66
N ALA A 71 3.30 -7.91 22.92
CA ALA A 71 3.80 -8.04 21.55
C ALA A 71 5.22 -8.66 21.50
N VAL A 72 6.10 -8.33 22.45
CA VAL A 72 7.40 -9.00 22.61
C VAL A 72 7.20 -10.50 22.81
N ASP A 73 6.37 -10.88 23.78
CA ASP A 73 6.09 -12.28 24.10
C ASP A 73 5.53 -13.03 22.89
N ALA A 74 4.60 -12.43 22.16
CA ALA A 74 4.00 -13.04 20.97
C ALA A 74 4.99 -13.23 19.81
N LEU A 75 5.95 -12.31 19.62
CA LEU A 75 6.95 -12.44 18.56
C LEU A 75 7.97 -13.55 18.83
N VAL A 76 8.30 -13.79 20.10
CA VAL A 76 9.28 -14.80 20.51
C VAL A 76 8.65 -16.14 20.90
N ALA A 77 7.33 -16.20 21.03
CA ALA A 77 6.60 -17.42 21.31
C ALA A 77 6.85 -18.48 20.21
N PRO A 78 7.41 -19.66 20.55
CA PRO A 78 7.68 -20.73 19.60
C PRO A 78 6.41 -21.55 19.34
N ILE A 79 5.38 -20.92 18.78
CA ILE A 79 4.05 -21.52 18.60
C ILE A 79 3.71 -21.83 17.14
N TRP A 80 4.54 -21.41 16.20
CA TRP A 80 4.25 -21.55 14.78
C TRP A 80 4.85 -22.83 14.20
N THR A 81 4.12 -23.42 13.26
CA THR A 81 4.69 -24.37 12.30
C THR A 81 4.97 -23.60 11.02
N ILE A 82 6.25 -23.47 10.66
CA ILE A 82 6.71 -22.73 9.49
C ILE A 82 7.40 -23.73 8.56
N GLU A 83 6.84 -23.92 7.37
CA GLU A 83 7.41 -24.81 6.34
C GLU A 83 7.69 -26.23 6.86
N GLY A 84 6.78 -26.76 7.69
CA GLY A 84 6.89 -28.09 8.29
C GLY A 84 7.77 -28.16 9.54
N SER A 85 8.46 -27.08 9.91
CA SER A 85 9.21 -26.99 11.16
C SER A 85 8.32 -26.49 12.30
N PRO A 86 8.03 -27.31 13.33
CA PRO A 86 7.22 -26.88 14.47
C PRO A 86 8.04 -26.04 15.46
N ASN A 87 7.34 -25.35 16.37
CA ASN A 87 7.92 -24.58 17.47
C ASN A 87 8.86 -23.44 17.01
N VAL A 88 8.51 -22.76 15.93
CA VAL A 88 9.25 -21.61 15.43
C VAL A 88 8.57 -20.32 15.88
N SER A 89 9.35 -19.33 16.30
CA SER A 89 8.88 -17.98 16.60
C SER A 89 8.98 -17.06 15.38
N LEU A 90 8.19 -15.98 15.36
CA LEU A 90 8.32 -14.97 14.29
C LEU A 90 9.70 -14.29 14.33
N ALA A 91 10.27 -14.12 15.53
CA ALA A 91 11.63 -13.62 15.70
C ALA A 91 12.67 -14.51 14.99
N GLN A 92 12.55 -15.84 15.10
CA GLN A 92 13.41 -16.79 14.38
C GLN A 92 13.19 -16.76 12.86
N ALA A 93 11.96 -16.51 12.41
CA ALA A 93 11.67 -16.27 10.98
C ALA A 93 12.26 -14.94 10.46
N GLY A 94 12.76 -14.08 11.35
CA GLY A 94 13.49 -12.85 11.02
C GLY A 94 12.84 -11.57 11.55
N TYR A 95 11.62 -11.63 12.10
CA TYR A 95 10.92 -10.48 12.67
C TYR A 95 11.45 -10.11 14.05
N ASN A 96 12.71 -9.67 14.10
CA ASN A 96 13.45 -9.41 15.34
C ASN A 96 13.52 -7.93 15.74
N LEU A 97 12.83 -7.05 15.01
CA LEU A 97 12.60 -5.66 15.39
C LEU A 97 11.19 -5.49 15.97
N ILE A 98 11.08 -4.65 17.00
CA ILE A 98 9.78 -4.21 17.53
C ILE A 98 9.79 -2.68 17.72
N GLY A 99 8.73 -1.97 17.38
CA GLY A 99 8.66 -0.51 17.46
C GLY A 99 7.53 0.01 18.33
N VAL A 100 7.84 0.92 19.24
CA VAL A 100 6.85 1.80 19.89
C VAL A 100 6.61 2.98 18.95
N ASP A 101 5.39 3.13 18.44
CA ASP A 101 4.96 4.31 17.68
C ASP A 101 4.27 5.35 18.60
N GLU A 102 3.61 6.35 18.03
CA GLU A 102 2.94 7.43 18.77
C GLU A 102 1.94 6.91 19.82
N GLY A 103 1.84 7.65 20.93
CA GLY A 103 0.97 7.39 22.07
C GLY A 103 1.73 7.24 23.40
N TRP A 104 3.06 7.28 23.41
CA TRP A 104 3.87 7.23 24.64
C TRP A 104 4.11 8.60 25.27
N GLU A 105 3.88 9.67 24.50
CA GLU A 105 4.24 11.05 24.83
C GLU A 105 3.35 11.63 25.93
N GLY A 106 3.95 12.41 26.83
CA GLY A 106 3.28 13.28 27.81
C GLY A 106 2.84 14.60 27.16
N CYS A 107 1.90 14.51 26.21
CA CYS A 107 1.47 15.67 25.43
C CYS A 107 0.88 16.78 26.31
N GLY A 108 1.44 17.99 26.24
CA GLY A 108 1.00 19.13 27.02
C GLY A 108 1.68 19.27 28.38
N GLU A 109 2.50 18.29 28.79
CA GLU A 109 3.17 18.28 30.11
C GLU A 109 4.53 19.01 30.07
N GLY A 110 5.04 19.31 28.87
CA GLY A 110 6.28 20.04 28.66
C GLY A 110 6.14 21.56 28.82
N VAL A 111 7.24 22.28 28.57
CA VAL A 111 7.29 23.74 28.64
C VAL A 111 6.30 24.34 27.65
N ASN A 112 5.50 25.33 28.09
CA ASN A 112 4.47 25.99 27.27
C ASN A 112 3.45 25.02 26.64
N GLY A 113 3.15 23.90 27.29
CA GLY A 113 2.19 22.91 26.80
C GLY A 113 2.72 22.06 25.64
N THR A 114 4.04 21.93 25.51
CA THR A 114 4.70 21.08 24.51
C THR A 114 4.93 19.66 25.04
N GLN A 115 5.73 18.82 24.35
CA GLN A 115 6.08 17.48 24.83
C GLN A 115 7.46 17.41 25.51
N HIS A 116 8.25 18.50 25.49
CA HIS A 116 9.61 18.51 26.03
C HIS A 116 9.73 19.36 27.30
N ALA A 117 10.52 18.87 28.25
CA ALA A 117 10.93 19.61 29.43
C ALA A 117 11.91 20.74 29.08
N ALA A 118 12.25 21.59 30.05
CA ALA A 118 13.12 22.75 29.84
C ALA A 118 14.53 22.41 29.34
N ASP A 119 15.01 21.21 29.63
CA ASP A 119 16.31 20.70 29.16
C ASP A 119 16.22 19.95 27.82
N GLY A 120 15.05 19.99 27.17
CA GLY A 120 14.77 19.33 25.89
C GLY A 120 14.43 17.85 26.00
N THR A 121 14.39 17.26 27.20
CA THR A 121 14.02 15.84 27.37
C THR A 121 12.55 15.62 27.04
N PRO A 122 12.19 14.60 26.25
CA PRO A 122 10.79 14.25 26.05
C PRO A 122 10.13 13.78 27.35
N VAL A 123 8.90 14.25 27.59
CA VAL A 123 8.06 13.79 28.71
C VAL A 123 7.34 12.50 28.30
N ILE A 124 7.37 11.49 29.16
CA ILE A 124 6.74 10.18 28.94
C ILE A 124 5.48 10.09 29.80
N ASN A 125 4.37 9.67 29.20
CA ASN A 125 3.11 9.56 29.93
C ASN A 125 3.03 8.31 30.83
N LYS A 126 2.04 8.29 31.71
CA LYS A 126 1.79 7.22 32.68
C LYS A 126 1.51 5.82 32.09
N LYS A 127 1.24 5.68 30.78
CA LYS A 127 1.06 4.36 30.14
C LYS A 127 2.39 3.63 29.93
N PHE A 128 3.51 4.35 30.07
CA PHE A 128 4.88 3.84 29.95
C PHE A 128 5.71 4.19 31.20
N PRO A 129 5.39 3.59 32.36
CA PRO A 129 6.03 3.93 33.63
C PRO A 129 7.54 3.59 33.72
N ASP A 130 8.04 2.66 32.90
CA ASP A 130 9.47 2.32 32.83
C ASP A 130 9.91 1.99 31.39
N MET A 131 10.20 3.05 30.61
CA MET A 131 10.69 2.91 29.23
C MET A 131 12.01 2.14 29.14
N ALA A 132 12.95 2.36 30.05
CA ALA A 132 14.20 1.61 30.08
C ALA A 132 13.96 0.12 30.40
N GLY A 133 12.99 -0.17 31.28
CA GLY A 133 12.54 -1.53 31.58
C GLY A 133 11.92 -2.23 30.39
N LEU A 134 11.11 -1.52 29.59
CA LEU A 134 10.58 -2.06 28.34
C LEU A 134 11.70 -2.43 27.36
N VAL A 135 12.73 -1.58 27.24
CA VAL A 135 13.90 -1.88 26.39
C VAL A 135 14.64 -3.12 26.89
N ARG A 136 14.95 -3.18 28.19
CA ARG A 136 15.59 -4.37 28.80
C ARG A 136 14.77 -5.64 28.60
N TYR A 137 13.44 -5.54 28.67
CA TYR A 137 12.52 -6.66 28.44
C TYR A 137 12.63 -7.20 27.01
N ALA A 138 12.58 -6.32 26.01
CA ALA A 138 12.75 -6.70 24.61
C ALA A 138 14.14 -7.31 24.33
N HIS A 139 15.20 -6.72 24.88
CA HIS A 139 16.57 -7.24 24.75
C HIS A 139 16.75 -8.62 25.39
N ALA A 140 16.16 -8.85 26.57
CA ALA A 140 16.19 -10.15 27.24
C ALA A 140 15.49 -11.25 26.42
N ALA A 141 14.49 -10.86 25.62
CA ALA A 141 13.81 -11.75 24.67
C ALA A 141 14.57 -11.90 23.33
N GLY A 142 15.70 -11.22 23.14
CA GLY A 142 16.49 -11.26 21.90
C GLY A 142 15.97 -10.38 20.77
N LEU A 143 15.02 -9.48 21.07
CA LEU A 143 14.52 -8.49 20.11
C LEU A 143 15.31 -7.18 20.21
N ARG A 144 15.30 -6.40 19.13
CA ARG A 144 15.77 -5.00 19.13
C ARG A 144 14.56 -4.07 19.07
N ILE A 145 14.60 -2.97 19.80
CA ILE A 145 13.45 -2.08 19.97
C ILE A 145 13.72 -0.67 19.45
N GLY A 146 12.76 -0.15 18.67
CA GLY A 146 12.77 1.21 18.16
C GLY A 146 11.78 2.11 18.90
N TRP A 147 12.10 3.40 18.95
CA TRP A 147 11.25 4.45 19.51
C TRP A 147 10.67 5.35 18.39
N TYR A 148 9.81 6.30 18.76
CA TYR A 148 9.15 7.23 17.85
C TYR A 148 9.31 8.65 18.41
N GLN A 149 9.57 9.63 17.53
CA GLN A 149 9.66 11.05 17.87
C GLN A 149 8.84 11.90 16.92
N ASN A 150 8.70 13.19 17.26
CA ASN A 150 7.77 14.15 16.64
C ASN A 150 6.29 13.79 16.86
N GLY A 151 5.96 13.30 18.05
CA GLY A 151 4.61 12.94 18.44
C GLY A 151 3.70 14.09 18.86
N CYS A 152 2.68 13.73 19.64
CA CYS A 152 1.62 14.62 20.10
C CYS A 152 0.85 15.30 18.97
N ALA A 153 0.52 14.56 17.91
CA ALA A 153 -0.13 15.07 16.70
C ALA A 153 0.54 16.36 16.22
N CYS A 154 1.88 16.38 16.25
CA CYS A 154 2.69 17.47 15.77
C CYS A 154 2.56 18.75 16.63
N GLY A 155 2.41 18.58 17.95
CA GLY A 155 2.23 19.69 18.88
C GLY A 155 3.41 20.67 18.89
N GLU A 156 4.62 20.19 18.58
CA GLU A 156 5.82 21.01 18.46
C GLU A 156 5.82 21.83 17.17
N ARG A 157 5.74 23.17 17.32
CA ARG A 157 5.69 24.11 16.18
C ARG A 157 6.99 24.86 15.93
N LYS A 158 7.97 24.74 16.82
CA LYS A 158 9.26 25.44 16.73
C LYS A 158 10.40 24.44 16.70
N GLU A 159 11.33 24.68 15.79
CA GLU A 159 12.55 23.88 15.72
C GLU A 159 13.51 24.36 16.82
N VAL A 160 13.58 23.61 17.93
CA VAL A 160 14.41 23.94 19.09
C VAL A 160 15.53 22.92 19.23
N ALA A 161 16.79 23.37 19.12
CA ALA A 161 17.96 22.48 19.13
C ALA A 161 18.07 21.62 20.40
N SER A 162 17.65 22.13 21.57
CA SER A 162 17.64 21.36 22.82
C SER A 162 16.74 20.14 22.74
N ASN A 163 15.62 20.19 22.00
CA ASN A 163 14.71 19.05 21.86
C ASN A 163 15.40 17.89 21.14
N TYR A 164 16.04 18.14 19.99
CA TYR A 164 16.84 17.13 19.29
C TYR A 164 17.90 16.49 20.21
N VAL A 165 18.60 17.31 21.00
CA VAL A 165 19.64 16.83 21.94
C VAL A 165 19.02 15.98 23.04
N GLY A 166 17.90 16.41 23.61
CA GLY A 166 17.18 15.67 24.64
C GLY A 166 16.59 14.36 24.13
N ASP A 167 16.03 14.35 22.91
CA ASP A 167 15.52 13.15 22.24
C ASP A 167 16.62 12.10 22.08
N VAL A 168 17.77 12.48 21.51
CA VAL A 168 18.90 11.55 21.31
C VAL A 168 19.52 11.12 22.63
N ARG A 169 19.61 12.03 23.62
CA ARG A 169 20.09 11.70 24.97
C ARG A 169 19.18 10.67 25.63
N SER A 170 17.87 10.83 25.56
CA SER A 170 16.89 9.89 26.12
C SER A 170 16.88 8.57 25.36
N LEU A 171 16.92 8.60 24.03
CA LEU A 171 17.05 7.41 23.18
C LEU A 171 18.24 6.55 23.62
N HIS A 172 19.40 7.18 23.80
CA HIS A 172 20.63 6.52 24.26
C HIS A 172 20.51 6.02 25.70
N ALA A 173 20.03 6.86 26.62
CA ALA A 173 19.95 6.55 28.05
C ALA A 173 18.98 5.38 28.33
N PHE A 174 17.86 5.29 27.62
CA PHE A 174 16.93 4.17 27.73
C PHE A 174 17.45 2.90 27.03
N GLY A 175 18.39 3.03 26.10
CA GLY A 175 19.06 1.92 25.42
C GLY A 175 18.37 1.43 24.14
N PHE A 176 17.52 2.24 23.51
CA PHE A 176 16.86 1.86 22.25
C PHE A 176 17.87 1.53 21.13
N ASP A 177 17.43 0.74 20.16
CA ASP A 177 18.23 0.31 19.00
C ASP A 177 17.92 1.10 17.73
N GLY A 178 16.85 1.90 17.74
CA GLY A 178 16.42 2.67 16.59
C GLY A 178 15.36 3.71 16.91
N VAL A 179 15.03 4.54 15.92
CA VAL A 179 14.03 5.59 16.03
C VAL A 179 13.31 5.82 14.70
N LYS A 180 11.99 6.04 14.75
CA LYS A 180 11.19 6.65 13.69
C LYS A 180 11.05 8.14 13.97
N LEU A 181 11.36 8.95 12.97
CA LEU A 181 11.27 10.40 13.00
C LEU A 181 10.14 10.83 12.06
N ASP A 182 9.02 11.27 12.63
CA ASP A 182 7.86 11.74 11.85
C ASP A 182 8.09 13.12 11.27
N ASP A 183 7.44 13.41 10.16
CA ASP A 183 7.57 14.70 9.47
C ASP A 183 6.56 15.71 9.97
N CYS A 184 5.65 15.31 10.85
CA CYS A 184 4.51 16.14 11.15
C CYS A 184 4.87 17.32 12.10
N GLY A 185 5.89 17.17 12.96
CA GLY A 185 6.41 18.19 13.89
C GLY A 185 7.51 19.12 13.36
N ALA A 186 8.11 19.92 14.25
CA ALA A 186 9.12 20.92 13.88
C ALA A 186 10.57 20.39 13.83
N GLN A 187 10.87 19.25 14.46
CA GLN A 187 12.21 18.66 14.48
C GLN A 187 12.44 17.77 13.25
N ARG A 188 12.55 18.37 12.06
CA ARG A 188 12.66 17.66 10.76
C ARG A 188 14.10 17.44 10.27
N ASN A 189 15.10 17.96 10.96
CA ASN A 189 16.49 17.92 10.49
C ASN A 189 17.14 16.55 10.70
N MET A 190 17.02 15.68 9.70
CA MET A 190 17.58 14.32 9.70
C MET A 190 19.12 14.30 9.81
N THR A 191 19.82 15.25 9.18
CA THR A 191 21.29 15.37 9.30
C THR A 191 21.68 15.63 10.75
N PHE A 192 20.96 16.54 11.43
CA PHE A 192 21.28 16.88 12.81
C PHE A 192 21.01 15.71 13.76
N TYR A 193 19.90 14.99 13.61
CA TYR A 193 19.68 13.74 14.34
C TYR A 193 20.81 12.73 14.14
N ALA A 194 21.25 12.51 12.89
CA ALA A 194 22.34 11.58 12.61
C ALA A 194 23.68 12.01 13.24
N GLN A 195 24.00 13.32 13.22
CA GLN A 195 25.19 13.86 13.90
C GLN A 195 25.14 13.64 15.42
N LEU A 196 23.99 13.92 16.04
CA LEU A 196 23.80 13.72 17.48
C LEU A 196 23.92 12.23 17.84
N MET A 197 23.31 11.34 17.05
CA MET A 197 23.40 9.89 17.24
C MET A 197 24.82 9.37 17.07
N GLN A 198 25.55 9.82 16.04
CA GLN A 198 26.96 9.49 15.82
C GLN A 198 27.83 9.87 17.03
N ARG A 199 27.58 11.02 17.67
CA ARG A 199 28.32 11.47 18.87
C ARG A 199 28.09 10.60 20.11
N THR A 200 27.02 9.80 20.15
CA THR A 200 26.82 8.85 21.27
C THR A 200 27.77 7.66 21.20
N GLY A 201 28.43 7.44 20.05
CA GLY A 201 29.31 6.29 19.82
C GLY A 201 28.58 4.97 19.57
N ARG A 202 27.23 4.99 19.45
CA ARG A 202 26.38 3.83 19.17
C ARG A 202 25.62 4.04 17.85
N ALA A 203 25.52 2.98 17.05
CA ALA A 203 24.71 2.99 15.83
C ALA A 203 23.23 2.69 16.15
N TYR A 204 22.31 3.41 15.51
CA TYR A 204 20.87 3.22 15.64
C TYR A 204 20.25 3.00 14.26
N LEU A 205 19.21 2.17 14.18
CA LEU A 205 18.35 2.14 13.00
C LEU A 205 17.52 3.42 12.93
N ILE A 206 17.67 4.18 11.86
CA ILE A 206 16.96 5.45 11.69
C ILE A 206 15.91 5.29 10.58
N GLU A 207 14.65 5.51 10.92
CA GLU A 207 13.54 5.61 9.99
C GLU A 207 13.16 7.07 9.78
N ASN A 208 13.23 7.49 8.53
CA ASN A 208 12.68 8.76 8.06
C ASN A 208 11.20 8.57 7.68
N CYS A 209 10.28 9.30 8.29
CA CYS A 209 8.84 9.25 7.99
C CYS A 209 8.31 10.51 7.26
N HIS A 210 9.10 11.09 6.36
CA HIS A 210 8.74 12.30 5.58
C HIS A 210 7.96 12.05 4.29
N TRP A 211 7.32 10.88 4.18
CA TRP A 211 6.38 10.52 3.12
C TRP A 211 6.93 10.70 1.69
N GLY A 212 8.25 10.68 1.52
CA GLY A 212 8.93 10.90 0.26
C GLY A 212 8.64 12.26 -0.37
N ARG A 213 8.29 13.28 0.42
CA ARG A 213 8.10 14.67 -0.05
C ARG A 213 9.45 15.30 -0.36
N CYS A 214 9.96 15.00 -1.55
CA CYS A 214 11.24 15.52 -2.06
C CYS A 214 11.07 16.93 -2.63
N ASP A 215 10.61 17.87 -1.82
CA ASP A 215 10.57 19.28 -2.22
C ASP A 215 11.85 20.02 -1.79
N GLU A 216 12.10 21.18 -2.41
CA GLU A 216 13.29 22.00 -2.12
C GLU A 216 13.25 22.65 -0.72
N THR A 217 12.09 22.64 -0.06
CA THR A 217 11.89 23.31 1.24
C THR A 217 12.28 22.42 2.44
N ASP A 218 12.36 21.10 2.24
CA ASP A 218 12.79 20.11 3.23
C ASP A 218 13.82 19.13 2.64
N ALA A 219 15.04 19.62 2.40
CA ALA A 219 16.15 18.80 1.85
C ALA A 219 16.51 17.56 2.71
N SER A 220 16.06 17.51 3.98
CA SER A 220 16.23 16.41 4.92
C SER A 220 15.36 15.18 4.61
N SER A 221 14.36 15.30 3.74
CA SER A 221 13.34 14.27 3.52
C SER A 221 13.74 13.18 2.52
N CYS A 222 14.69 13.44 1.61
CA CYS A 222 14.93 12.57 0.45
C CYS A 222 16.39 12.19 0.22
N PRO A 223 16.67 10.89 -0.01
CA PRO A 223 18.02 10.41 -0.25
C PRO A 223 18.54 10.89 -1.60
N THR A 224 19.86 10.82 -1.76
CA THR A 224 20.59 11.02 -3.00
C THR A 224 21.63 9.92 -3.19
N ASP A 225 22.46 10.03 -4.22
CA ASP A 225 23.59 9.13 -4.44
C ASP A 225 24.66 9.17 -3.37
N SER A 226 24.94 10.34 -2.79
CA SER A 226 25.97 10.50 -1.77
C SER A 226 25.42 10.74 -0.36
N TRP A 227 24.09 10.82 -0.19
CA TRP A 227 23.48 11.22 1.07
C TRP A 227 22.24 10.41 1.43
N CYS A 228 22.27 9.75 2.58
CA CYS A 228 21.15 9.09 3.24
C CYS A 228 21.48 8.87 4.73
N PRO A 229 21.16 9.83 5.62
CA PRO A 229 21.48 9.75 7.04
C PRO A 229 20.59 8.76 7.80
N PHE A 230 19.54 8.27 7.15
CA PHE A 230 18.61 7.26 7.64
C PHE A 230 18.89 5.89 7.01
N ASN A 231 18.40 4.82 7.62
CA ASN A 231 18.57 3.46 7.11
C ASN A 231 17.43 3.02 6.18
N TRP A 232 16.25 3.60 6.36
CA TRP A 232 15.13 3.48 5.46
C TRP A 232 14.24 4.71 5.56
N PHE A 233 13.42 4.93 4.54
CA PHE A 233 12.61 6.16 4.43
C PHE A 233 11.24 5.88 3.82
N ARG A 234 10.22 6.50 4.42
CA ARG A 234 8.85 6.44 3.94
C ARG A 234 8.76 7.07 2.56
N THR A 235 8.11 6.36 1.63
CA THR A 235 7.89 6.87 0.26
C THR A 235 6.48 7.41 0.03
N SER A 236 5.55 7.07 0.94
CA SER A 236 4.12 7.35 0.87
C SER A 236 3.60 8.00 2.15
N GLY A 237 2.38 8.55 2.07
CA GLY A 237 1.54 8.77 3.24
C GLY A 237 1.15 7.46 3.93
N ASP A 238 0.41 7.58 5.02
CA ASP A 238 0.12 6.44 5.88
C ASP A 238 -0.74 5.40 5.18
N ILE A 239 -0.33 4.14 5.32
CA ILE A 239 -1.09 2.99 4.86
C ILE A 239 -2.29 2.76 5.78
N ASN A 240 -3.32 2.14 5.24
CA ASN A 240 -4.43 1.62 6.02
C ASN A 240 -4.93 0.29 5.43
N ALA A 241 -5.81 -0.37 6.19
CA ALA A 241 -6.40 -1.66 5.81
C ALA A 241 -7.27 -1.64 4.53
N GLY A 242 -7.51 -0.48 3.90
CA GLY A 242 -8.30 -0.37 2.68
C GLY A 242 -7.72 -1.18 1.52
N THR A 243 -8.59 -1.81 0.73
CA THR A 243 -8.27 -2.80 -0.32
C THR A 243 -7.12 -2.40 -1.26
N PHE A 244 -7.01 -1.11 -1.61
CA PHE A 244 -6.00 -0.59 -2.53
C PHE A 244 -4.98 0.36 -1.89
N SER A 245 -5.04 0.58 -0.57
CA SER A 245 -4.12 1.50 0.11
C SER A 245 -2.66 1.06 -0.04
N TRP A 246 -2.37 -0.22 0.25
CA TRP A 246 -1.03 -0.79 0.08
C TRP A 246 -0.55 -0.75 -1.37
N LEU A 247 -1.46 -0.95 -2.34
CA LEU A 247 -1.12 -0.92 -3.76
C LEU A 247 -0.80 0.51 -4.23
N ALA A 248 -1.51 1.51 -3.71
CA ALA A 248 -1.22 2.92 -3.95
C ALA A 248 0.14 3.31 -3.33
N ASN A 249 0.40 2.87 -2.09
CA ASN A 249 1.68 3.11 -1.45
C ASN A 249 2.84 2.45 -2.20
N LEU A 250 2.66 1.23 -2.74
CA LEU A 250 3.65 0.55 -3.57
C LEU A 250 4.10 1.43 -4.76
N GLN A 251 3.19 2.16 -5.41
CA GLN A 251 3.53 3.01 -6.56
C GLN A 251 4.53 4.11 -6.20
N THR A 252 4.50 4.58 -4.95
CA THR A 252 5.38 5.66 -4.50
C THR A 252 6.86 5.26 -4.45
N THR A 253 7.15 3.95 -4.49
CA THR A 253 8.53 3.44 -4.51
C THR A 253 9.21 3.66 -5.86
N ARG A 254 8.45 3.77 -6.96
CA ARG A 254 8.96 3.83 -8.35
C ARG A 254 10.00 4.93 -8.57
N LYS A 255 9.81 6.10 -7.95
CA LYS A 255 10.74 7.24 -8.06
C LYS A 255 12.13 6.99 -7.43
N PHE A 256 12.30 5.89 -6.70
CA PHE A 256 13.57 5.52 -6.04
C PHE A 256 14.18 4.23 -6.62
N GLN A 257 13.64 3.74 -7.73
CA GLN A 257 13.98 2.46 -8.38
C GLN A 257 14.47 2.69 -9.81
N ASP A 258 15.22 3.77 -10.04
CA ASP A 258 15.87 3.96 -11.33
C ASP A 258 16.73 2.73 -11.66
N VAL A 259 16.65 2.28 -12.91
CA VAL A 259 17.23 1.01 -13.34
C VAL A 259 18.76 0.99 -13.26
N HIS A 260 19.40 2.16 -13.35
CA HIS A 260 20.86 2.31 -13.34
C HIS A 260 21.37 2.87 -12.00
N SER A 261 20.62 3.79 -11.39
CA SER A 261 21.01 4.48 -10.16
C SER A 261 19.89 4.47 -9.12
N PRO A 262 19.51 3.30 -8.57
CA PRO A 262 18.44 3.23 -7.58
C PRO A 262 18.87 3.88 -6.27
N LEU A 263 17.97 4.70 -5.71
CA LEU A 263 18.17 5.33 -4.40
C LEU A 263 17.77 4.40 -3.25
N SER A 264 16.90 3.42 -3.50
CA SER A 264 16.63 2.32 -2.57
C SER A 264 17.68 1.24 -2.69
N ARG A 265 18.53 1.07 -1.66
CA ARG A 265 19.71 0.20 -1.68
C ARG A 265 20.17 -0.18 -0.25
N PRO A 266 21.14 -1.11 -0.09
CA PRO A 266 21.65 -1.50 1.23
C PRO A 266 22.01 -0.29 2.10
N GLY A 267 21.42 -0.26 3.29
CA GLY A 267 21.58 0.84 4.24
C GLY A 267 20.75 2.09 3.96
N CYS A 268 19.88 2.09 2.94
CA CYS A 268 18.96 3.19 2.60
C CYS A 268 17.75 2.67 1.79
N TRP A 269 16.79 2.03 2.46
CA TRP A 269 15.67 1.36 1.78
C TRP A 269 14.42 2.23 1.63
N ALA A 270 13.81 2.23 0.44
CA ALA A 270 12.48 2.78 0.22
C ALA A 270 11.43 1.93 0.98
N TYR A 271 10.56 2.59 1.73
CA TYR A 271 9.59 1.95 2.60
C TYR A 271 8.18 2.52 2.33
N PRO A 272 7.29 1.80 1.63
CA PRO A 272 5.91 2.23 1.38
C PRO A 272 4.97 2.04 2.58
N ASP A 273 5.53 2.20 3.80
CA ASP A 273 4.90 2.00 5.11
C ASP A 273 4.72 0.53 5.55
N MET A 274 4.18 0.34 6.76
CA MET A 274 3.96 -0.96 7.38
C MET A 274 3.06 -1.86 6.53
N MET A 275 3.13 -3.16 6.76
CA MET A 275 2.26 -4.12 6.10
C MET A 275 0.94 -4.27 6.85
N GLU A 276 -0.16 -4.18 6.09
CA GLU A 276 -1.53 -4.51 6.52
C GLU A 276 -1.87 -5.99 6.29
N VAL A 277 -0.86 -6.83 6.03
CA VAL A 277 -1.01 -8.28 5.89
C VAL A 277 -1.63 -8.86 7.16
N GLY A 278 -2.73 -9.61 6.99
CA GLY A 278 -3.60 -10.08 8.07
C GLY A 278 -4.81 -9.18 8.34
N ARG A 279 -4.83 -7.98 7.76
CA ARG A 279 -5.86 -6.95 7.97
C ARG A 279 -6.40 -6.32 6.69
N VAL A 280 -5.83 -6.64 5.53
CA VAL A 280 -6.27 -6.11 4.24
C VAL A 280 -7.75 -6.43 4.01
N GLN A 281 -8.53 -5.39 3.76
CA GLN A 281 -9.94 -5.51 3.39
C GLN A 281 -10.07 -6.07 1.97
N GLY A 282 -11.18 -6.77 1.69
CA GLY A 282 -11.51 -7.23 0.34
C GLY A 282 -11.02 -8.63 -0.05
N GLY A 283 -10.43 -9.39 0.88
CA GLY A 283 -10.20 -10.84 0.76
C GLY A 283 -8.79 -11.30 1.15
N SER A 284 -8.66 -12.56 1.59
CA SER A 284 -7.38 -13.12 2.11
C SER A 284 -6.27 -13.23 1.07
N ASN A 285 -6.60 -13.38 -0.22
CA ASN A 285 -5.61 -13.47 -1.30
C ASN A 285 -4.76 -12.19 -1.47
N TRP A 286 -5.29 -11.04 -1.06
CA TRP A 286 -4.54 -9.78 -1.07
C TRP A 286 -3.33 -9.80 -0.13
N ASN A 287 -3.33 -10.65 0.91
CA ASN A 287 -2.20 -10.79 1.83
C ASN A 287 -0.93 -11.26 1.11
N ARG A 288 -1.04 -12.22 0.17
CA ARG A 288 0.11 -12.68 -0.63
C ARG A 288 0.61 -11.58 -1.56
N ALA A 289 -0.30 -10.92 -2.26
CA ALA A 289 0.06 -9.85 -3.18
C ALA A 289 0.75 -8.67 -2.45
N HIS A 290 0.22 -8.26 -1.29
CA HIS A 290 0.82 -7.22 -0.48
C HIS A 290 2.20 -7.62 0.06
N PHE A 291 2.32 -8.83 0.65
CA PHE A 291 3.60 -9.32 1.16
C PHE A 291 4.65 -9.46 0.05
N GLY A 292 4.27 -10.07 -1.07
CA GLY A 292 5.12 -10.22 -2.24
C GLY A 292 5.55 -8.87 -2.82
N ALA A 293 4.66 -7.87 -2.84
CA ALA A 293 4.96 -6.53 -3.32
C ALA A 293 6.05 -5.85 -2.49
N TRP A 294 6.03 -6.00 -1.17
CA TRP A 294 7.10 -5.49 -0.31
C TRP A 294 8.40 -6.27 -0.53
N CYS A 295 8.32 -7.59 -0.71
CA CYS A 295 9.49 -8.43 -0.96
C CYS A 295 10.18 -8.09 -2.30
N VAL A 296 9.41 -7.95 -3.39
CA VAL A 296 9.98 -7.74 -4.73
C VAL A 296 10.66 -6.37 -4.87
N VAL A 297 10.29 -5.37 -4.06
CA VAL A 297 10.90 -4.03 -4.08
C VAL A 297 11.93 -3.81 -2.97
N SER A 298 12.29 -4.86 -2.20
CA SER A 298 13.20 -4.78 -1.07
C SER A 298 12.76 -3.78 0.00
N ALA A 299 11.45 -3.66 0.24
CA ALA A 299 10.94 -2.82 1.31
C ALA A 299 11.16 -3.49 2.69
N PRO A 300 11.38 -2.71 3.76
CA PRO A 300 11.32 -3.23 5.12
C PRO A 300 10.00 -3.99 5.39
N LEU A 301 10.09 -5.19 5.96
CA LEU A 301 8.93 -6.05 6.26
C LEU A 301 8.47 -5.81 7.69
N VAL A 302 7.76 -4.71 7.92
CA VAL A 302 7.23 -4.34 9.25
C VAL A 302 5.75 -4.73 9.35
N LEU A 303 5.42 -5.63 10.26
CA LEU A 303 4.06 -6.08 10.54
C LEU A 303 3.29 -5.00 11.32
N GLY A 304 2.08 -4.65 10.88
CA GLY A 304 1.19 -3.71 11.56
C GLY A 304 -0.05 -4.34 12.22
N ALA A 305 -0.26 -5.65 12.07
CA ALA A 305 -1.40 -6.35 12.66
C ALA A 305 -1.15 -6.75 14.12
N PRO A 306 -2.18 -6.81 14.98
CA PRO A 306 -2.06 -7.46 16.28
C PRO A 306 -1.43 -8.86 16.13
N PRO A 307 -0.46 -9.27 16.97
CA PRO A 307 0.17 -10.58 16.82
C PRO A 307 -0.81 -11.77 16.83
N SER A 308 -1.95 -11.64 17.51
CA SER A 308 -3.05 -12.63 17.51
C SER A 308 -3.64 -12.90 16.12
N ASP A 309 -3.64 -11.88 15.26
CA ASP A 309 -4.31 -11.90 13.95
C ASP A 309 -3.39 -12.49 12.86
N LEU A 310 -2.10 -12.65 13.17
CA LEU A 310 -1.10 -13.17 12.23
C LEU A 310 -1.25 -14.66 11.93
N SER A 311 -2.01 -15.40 12.76
CA SER A 311 -2.24 -16.84 12.58
C SER A 311 -2.82 -17.19 11.21
N ALA A 312 -3.71 -16.34 10.67
CA ALA A 312 -4.32 -16.54 9.37
C ALA A 312 -3.37 -16.30 8.18
N VAL A 313 -2.19 -15.72 8.42
CA VAL A 313 -1.25 -15.29 7.38
C VAL A 313 0.19 -15.73 7.64
N VAL A 314 0.44 -16.55 8.67
CA VAL A 314 1.80 -16.92 9.08
C VAL A 314 2.58 -17.58 7.94
N ASP A 315 1.95 -18.47 7.16
CA ASP A 315 2.56 -19.11 5.99
C ASP A 315 2.96 -18.11 4.89
N VAL A 316 2.27 -16.98 4.80
CA VAL A 316 2.60 -15.90 3.84
C VAL A 316 3.78 -15.11 4.36
N ILE A 317 3.69 -14.58 5.59
CA ILE A 317 4.71 -13.68 6.15
C ILE A 317 6.01 -14.41 6.51
N THR A 318 6.00 -15.74 6.60
CA THR A 318 7.19 -16.56 6.89
C THR A 318 7.68 -17.37 5.70
N ASN A 319 7.16 -17.12 4.49
CA ASN A 319 7.61 -17.80 3.28
C ASN A 319 9.10 -17.49 3.01
N ALA A 320 9.95 -18.52 3.16
CA ALA A 320 11.40 -18.36 3.15
C ALA A 320 11.91 -17.89 1.78
N GLU A 321 11.28 -18.29 0.69
CA GLU A 321 11.64 -17.89 -0.67
C GLU A 321 11.31 -16.42 -0.94
N ALA A 322 10.13 -15.96 -0.53
CA ALA A 322 9.76 -14.54 -0.63
C ALA A 322 10.65 -13.64 0.23
N ILE A 323 10.99 -14.08 1.46
CA ILE A 323 11.93 -13.37 2.33
C ILE A 323 13.35 -13.35 1.71
N ALA A 324 13.79 -14.45 1.11
CA ALA A 324 15.08 -14.50 0.41
C ALA A 324 15.10 -13.51 -0.76
N ILE A 325 14.01 -13.43 -1.53
CA ILE A 325 13.86 -12.41 -2.58
C ILE A 325 13.94 -11.01 -1.99
N SER A 326 13.28 -10.73 -0.87
CA SER A 326 13.36 -9.42 -0.19
C SER A 326 14.80 -9.05 0.17
N ARG A 327 15.57 -10.00 0.71
CA ARG A 327 16.95 -9.78 1.20
C ARG A 327 18.01 -9.77 0.10
N ALA A 328 17.74 -10.34 -1.06
CA ALA A 328 18.71 -10.39 -2.16
C ALA A 328 19.11 -8.98 -2.64
N TRP A 329 20.37 -8.78 -3.00
CA TRP A 329 20.81 -7.53 -3.62
C TRP A 329 21.76 -7.82 -4.79
N HIS A 330 21.25 -7.63 -6.00
CA HIS A 330 22.01 -7.76 -7.25
C HIS A 330 21.98 -6.44 -8.02
N GLY A 331 22.39 -5.36 -7.33
CA GLY A 331 22.51 -4.02 -7.90
C GLY A 331 21.19 -3.26 -8.11
N HIS A 332 20.03 -3.86 -7.78
CA HIS A 332 18.73 -3.21 -7.93
C HIS A 332 17.73 -3.69 -6.86
N PRO A 333 16.90 -2.79 -6.28
CA PRO A 333 15.89 -3.14 -5.27
C PRO A 333 14.69 -3.92 -5.84
N GLY A 334 14.50 -3.85 -7.16
CA GLY A 334 13.31 -4.29 -7.87
C GLY A 334 12.37 -3.13 -8.19
N GLY A 335 11.50 -3.29 -9.18
CA GLY A 335 10.63 -2.22 -9.66
C GLY A 335 9.58 -2.68 -10.66
N LEU A 336 8.68 -1.77 -11.03
CA LEU A 336 7.64 -2.02 -12.02
C LEU A 336 8.27 -2.12 -13.42
N VAL A 337 7.99 -3.21 -14.13
CA VAL A 337 8.54 -3.45 -15.48
C VAL A 337 7.45 -3.52 -16.56
N TRP A 338 6.21 -3.76 -16.15
CA TRP A 338 5.08 -3.84 -17.08
C TRP A 338 3.79 -3.50 -16.37
N GLU A 339 2.93 -2.75 -17.03
CA GLU A 339 1.56 -2.52 -16.59
C GLU A 339 0.60 -2.50 -17.78
N ARG A 340 -0.63 -2.95 -17.56
CA ARG A 340 -1.69 -2.91 -18.56
C ARG A 340 -3.03 -2.79 -17.87
N ALA A 341 -3.96 -2.06 -18.47
CA ALA A 341 -5.35 -2.16 -18.05
C ALA A 341 -5.81 -3.64 -18.10
N ALA A 342 -6.53 -4.08 -17.07
CA ALA A 342 -7.20 -5.37 -17.07
C ALA A 342 -8.14 -5.42 -18.28
N ALA A 343 -8.28 -6.60 -18.90
CA ALA A 343 -9.19 -6.71 -20.03
C ALA A 343 -10.60 -6.27 -19.59
N PRO A 344 -11.25 -5.36 -20.35
CA PRO A 344 -12.58 -4.89 -19.96
C PRO A 344 -13.53 -6.09 -19.84
N PRO A 345 -14.59 -6.00 -19.04
CA PRO A 345 -15.68 -6.98 -19.15
C PRO A 345 -16.15 -7.08 -20.61
N PRO A 346 -16.67 -8.24 -21.06
CA PRO A 346 -17.29 -8.32 -22.38
C PRO A 346 -18.30 -7.17 -22.49
N ARG A 347 -18.01 -6.25 -23.43
CA ARG A 347 -18.56 -4.90 -23.64
C ARG A 347 -19.76 -4.54 -22.77
N VAL A 348 -19.47 -3.90 -21.64
CA VAL A 348 -20.43 -3.09 -20.89
C VAL A 348 -20.00 -1.64 -21.10
N ALA A 349 -20.57 -0.95 -22.09
CA ALA A 349 -20.28 0.47 -22.29
C ALA A 349 -21.07 1.30 -21.26
N PHE A 350 -20.55 2.42 -20.76
CA PHE A 350 -21.34 3.28 -19.88
C PHE A 350 -22.30 4.13 -20.71
N VAL A 351 -23.44 4.49 -20.12
CA VAL A 351 -24.34 5.47 -20.71
C VAL A 351 -23.95 6.86 -20.21
N GLN A 352 -23.70 7.77 -21.14
CA GLN A 352 -23.34 9.15 -20.83
C GLN A 352 -24.27 10.13 -21.54
N ALA A 353 -24.61 11.24 -20.88
CA ALA A 353 -25.38 12.33 -21.47
C ALA A 353 -24.44 13.43 -21.98
N THR A 354 -24.46 13.69 -23.28
CA THR A 354 -23.59 14.68 -23.93
C THR A 354 -24.39 15.59 -24.85
N SER A 355 -23.75 16.60 -25.47
CA SER A 355 -24.40 17.41 -26.50
C SER A 355 -24.87 16.52 -27.64
N CYS A 356 -26.09 16.73 -28.14
CA CYS A 356 -26.63 15.96 -29.25
C CYS A 356 -25.81 16.16 -30.54
N GLY A 357 -25.73 15.11 -31.36
CA GLY A 357 -24.97 15.08 -32.62
C GLY A 357 -23.60 14.39 -32.51
N GLY A 358 -23.31 13.73 -31.38
CA GLY A 358 -22.09 12.96 -31.19
C GLY A 358 -22.14 11.57 -31.85
N ALA A 359 -20.97 11.02 -32.16
CA ALA A 359 -20.83 9.60 -32.48
C ALA A 359 -21.32 8.75 -31.28
N GLU A 360 -21.85 7.55 -31.54
CA GLU A 360 -22.31 6.61 -30.51
C GLU A 360 -23.58 7.03 -29.72
N GLN A 361 -24.38 7.97 -30.25
CA GLN A 361 -25.68 8.37 -29.68
C GLN A 361 -26.90 7.77 -30.38
N GLY A 362 -26.71 7.04 -31.48
CA GLY A 362 -27.78 6.46 -32.30
C GLY A 362 -28.05 4.98 -32.00
N GLY A 363 -29.23 4.49 -32.37
CA GLY A 363 -29.65 3.09 -32.18
C GLY A 363 -30.54 2.86 -30.95
N TRP A 364 -31.04 3.93 -30.34
CA TRP A 364 -32.00 3.84 -29.25
C TRP A 364 -33.39 3.47 -29.75
N SER A 365 -33.98 2.43 -29.18
CA SER A 365 -35.36 2.02 -29.47
C SER A 365 -35.98 1.27 -28.30
N LEU A 366 -37.30 1.34 -28.16
CA LEU A 366 -38.06 0.55 -27.19
C LEU A 366 -38.58 -0.73 -27.82
N SER A 367 -38.58 -1.82 -27.05
CA SER A 367 -39.23 -3.07 -27.43
C SER A 367 -40.01 -3.63 -26.24
N ALA A 368 -41.32 -3.77 -26.39
CA ALA A 368 -42.15 -4.44 -25.37
C ALA A 368 -41.81 -5.94 -25.31
N LEU A 369 -41.61 -6.48 -24.11
CA LEU A 369 -41.26 -7.89 -23.89
C LEU A 369 -42.50 -8.80 -23.77
N ARG A 370 -43.70 -8.24 -23.66
CA ARG A 370 -44.99 -8.96 -23.71
C ARG A 370 -45.91 -8.31 -24.74
N ARG A 371 -46.87 -9.09 -25.29
CA ARG A 371 -47.88 -8.58 -26.22
C ARG A 371 -48.60 -7.39 -25.59
N VAL A 372 -48.54 -6.25 -26.27
CA VAL A 372 -49.40 -5.10 -26.03
C VAL A 372 -50.76 -5.45 -26.66
N ASP A 373 -51.87 -5.16 -25.99
CA ASP A 373 -53.21 -5.64 -26.36
C ASP A 373 -53.75 -5.09 -27.71
N SER A 374 -52.96 -4.31 -28.46
CA SER A 374 -53.27 -3.93 -29.84
C SER A 374 -51.99 -3.72 -30.68
N ALA A 375 -52.07 -4.03 -31.98
CA ALA A 375 -51.00 -3.79 -32.95
C ALA A 375 -50.75 -2.29 -33.21
N ASP A 376 -51.68 -1.41 -32.79
CA ASP A 376 -51.59 0.04 -32.95
C ASP A 376 -50.70 0.72 -31.90
N ALA A 377 -50.23 -0.01 -30.90
CA ALA A 377 -49.46 0.55 -29.79
C ALA A 377 -47.95 0.70 -30.04
N LEU A 378 -47.42 0.15 -31.15
CA LEU A 378 -46.00 0.24 -31.53
C LEU A 378 -45.88 0.64 -33.01
N ALA A 379 -45.93 1.94 -33.29
CA ALA A 379 -45.54 2.47 -34.60
C ALA A 379 -44.08 2.95 -34.53
N ASP A 380 -43.26 2.57 -35.51
CA ASP A 380 -41.85 2.99 -35.65
C ASP A 380 -40.94 2.75 -34.41
N GLY A 381 -41.29 1.77 -33.56
CA GLY A 381 -40.52 1.46 -32.34
C GLY A 381 -40.77 2.40 -31.16
N VAL A 382 -41.82 3.22 -31.24
CA VAL A 382 -42.28 4.13 -30.19
C VAL A 382 -43.67 3.69 -29.70
N LEU A 383 -43.87 3.71 -28.37
CA LEU A 383 -45.17 3.40 -27.76
C LEU A 383 -46.15 4.55 -28.00
N ALA A 384 -47.39 4.23 -28.41
CA ALA A 384 -48.43 5.25 -28.58
C ALA A 384 -48.69 6.03 -27.27
N GLU A 385 -49.07 7.30 -27.40
CA GLU A 385 -49.35 8.20 -26.27
C GLU A 385 -50.44 7.61 -25.37
N GLY A 386 -50.20 7.57 -24.05
CA GLY A 386 -51.12 6.96 -23.07
C GLY A 386 -50.92 5.46 -22.78
N VAL A 387 -49.93 4.80 -23.39
CA VAL A 387 -49.60 3.38 -23.12
C VAL A 387 -48.58 3.25 -21.98
N LEU A 388 -48.93 2.50 -20.94
CA LEU A 388 -48.00 2.03 -19.91
C LEU A 388 -47.44 0.67 -20.33
N ALA A 389 -46.12 0.59 -20.56
CA ALA A 389 -45.45 -0.67 -20.83
C ALA A 389 -44.67 -1.14 -19.61
N GLU A 390 -45.20 -2.16 -18.94
CA GLU A 390 -44.71 -2.72 -17.67
C GLU A 390 -43.41 -3.54 -17.79
N ASP A 391 -43.04 -3.97 -19.00
CA ASP A 391 -41.81 -4.72 -19.27
C ASP A 391 -41.27 -4.31 -20.65
N VAL A 392 -40.39 -3.30 -20.71
CA VAL A 392 -39.68 -2.89 -21.93
C VAL A 392 -38.19 -3.19 -21.86
N LEU A 393 -37.65 -3.56 -23.02
CA LEU A 393 -36.22 -3.62 -23.28
C LEU A 393 -35.82 -2.37 -24.05
N VAL A 394 -34.85 -1.63 -23.52
CA VAL A 394 -34.33 -0.43 -24.17
C VAL A 394 -33.05 -0.79 -24.92
N ARG A 395 -33.15 -0.89 -26.24
CA ARG A 395 -31.96 -1.04 -27.09
C ARG A 395 -31.30 0.32 -27.25
N GLY A 396 -29.99 0.32 -27.39
CA GLY A 396 -29.17 1.50 -27.55
C GLY A 396 -28.04 1.28 -28.56
N PRO A 397 -27.06 2.18 -28.59
CA PRO A 397 -25.94 2.14 -29.51
C PRO A 397 -25.26 0.78 -29.55
N ARG A 398 -24.74 0.44 -30.73
CA ARG A 398 -24.01 -0.83 -31.00
C ARG A 398 -24.87 -2.09 -30.84
N GLY A 399 -26.20 -1.95 -30.85
CA GLY A 399 -27.13 -3.07 -30.70
C GLY A 399 -27.17 -3.67 -29.30
N ALA A 400 -26.60 -2.98 -28.31
CA ALA A 400 -26.64 -3.36 -26.89
C ALA A 400 -27.93 -2.87 -26.23
N CYS A 401 -28.24 -3.39 -25.04
CA CYS A 401 -29.39 -3.01 -24.25
C CYS A 401 -28.98 -2.27 -22.97
N LEU A 402 -29.77 -1.27 -22.61
CA LEU A 402 -29.65 -0.56 -21.35
C LEU A 402 -29.78 -1.54 -20.18
N ALA A 403 -28.90 -1.41 -19.21
CA ALA A 403 -28.86 -2.24 -18.02
C ALA A 403 -28.48 -1.41 -16.80
N ASN A 404 -29.10 -1.67 -15.66
CA ASN A 404 -28.57 -1.21 -14.38
C ASN A 404 -27.22 -1.90 -14.10
N ALA A 405 -26.20 -1.12 -13.75
CA ALA A 405 -24.83 -1.58 -13.56
C ALA A 405 -24.68 -2.30 -12.22
N LEU A 406 -24.67 -3.65 -12.20
CA LEU A 406 -24.50 -4.47 -10.99
C LEU A 406 -25.62 -4.28 -9.93
N GLU A 407 -25.86 -5.32 -9.16
CA GLU A 407 -26.87 -5.30 -8.10
C GLU A 407 -26.48 -4.28 -7.00
N GLY A 408 -27.30 -3.24 -6.81
CA GLY A 408 -27.11 -2.20 -5.79
C GLY A 408 -26.36 -0.93 -6.23
N SER A 409 -25.98 -0.78 -7.50
CA SER A 409 -25.48 0.50 -8.03
C SER A 409 -26.59 1.33 -8.69
N LYS A 410 -26.33 2.63 -8.84
CA LYS A 410 -27.22 3.57 -9.53
C LYS A 410 -26.79 3.85 -10.97
N GLY A 411 -25.63 3.37 -11.42
CA GLY A 411 -25.12 3.68 -12.75
C GLY A 411 -25.82 2.89 -13.87
N LEU A 412 -25.93 3.45 -15.06
CA LEU A 412 -26.46 2.75 -16.24
C LEU A 412 -25.35 2.34 -17.22
N THR A 413 -25.57 1.19 -17.85
CA THR A 413 -24.64 0.59 -18.81
C THR A 413 -25.38 0.03 -20.03
N LEU A 414 -24.63 -0.26 -21.10
CA LEU A 414 -25.08 -0.97 -22.29
C LEU A 414 -24.40 -2.33 -22.34
N ALA A 415 -25.18 -3.40 -22.19
CA ALA A 415 -24.71 -4.78 -22.19
C ALA A 415 -25.38 -5.59 -23.32
N PRO A 416 -24.88 -6.78 -23.69
CA PRO A 416 -25.60 -7.65 -24.60
C PRO A 416 -27.05 -7.87 -24.16
N CYS A 417 -27.99 -7.74 -25.10
CA CYS A 417 -29.42 -7.85 -24.82
C CYS A 417 -29.79 -9.24 -24.30
N ASN A 418 -30.43 -9.28 -23.13
CA ASN A 418 -30.90 -10.48 -22.46
C ASN A 418 -32.29 -10.20 -21.85
N CYS A 419 -33.35 -10.63 -22.53
CA CYS A 419 -34.74 -10.43 -22.12
C CYS A 419 -35.11 -11.11 -20.78
N SER A 420 -34.29 -12.04 -20.32
CA SER A 420 -34.47 -12.73 -19.03
C SER A 420 -33.79 -11.99 -17.86
N ALA A 421 -32.92 -11.01 -18.14
CA ALA A 421 -32.22 -10.27 -17.09
C ALA A 421 -33.12 -9.18 -16.49
N SER A 422 -33.38 -9.25 -15.18
CA SER A 422 -34.16 -8.24 -14.45
C SER A 422 -33.54 -6.85 -14.51
N THR A 423 -32.21 -6.76 -14.61
CA THR A 423 -31.46 -5.50 -14.73
C THR A 423 -31.64 -4.78 -16.07
N GLN A 424 -32.20 -5.44 -17.08
CA GLN A 424 -32.51 -4.86 -18.39
C GLN A 424 -34.01 -4.60 -18.60
N ARG A 425 -34.84 -4.80 -17.57
CA ARG A 425 -36.27 -4.56 -17.61
C ARG A 425 -36.57 -3.16 -17.06
N PHE A 426 -37.17 -2.34 -17.91
CA PHE A 426 -37.62 -1.02 -17.55
C PHE A 426 -39.14 -0.93 -17.73
N ARG A 427 -39.76 0.04 -17.07
CA ARG A 427 -41.11 0.50 -17.36
C ARG A 427 -41.03 1.84 -18.06
N TYR A 428 -41.78 2.03 -19.12
CA TYR A 428 -41.84 3.32 -19.82
C TYR A 428 -43.24 3.91 -19.68
N ASN A 429 -43.29 5.15 -19.18
CA ASN A 429 -44.52 5.93 -19.10
C ASN A 429 -44.56 6.92 -20.27
N ALA A 430 -45.37 6.63 -21.28
CA ALA A 430 -45.48 7.48 -22.47
C ALA A 430 -46.10 8.86 -22.19
N THR A 431 -46.80 9.05 -21.06
CA THR A 431 -47.39 10.34 -20.69
C THR A 431 -46.37 11.27 -20.04
N SER A 432 -45.51 10.75 -19.16
CA SER A 432 -44.45 11.54 -18.51
C SER A 432 -43.10 11.47 -19.22
N ASN A 433 -42.95 10.58 -20.20
CA ASN A 433 -41.67 10.21 -20.82
C ASN A 433 -40.64 9.70 -19.81
N GLU A 434 -41.07 9.12 -18.70
CA GLU A 434 -40.17 8.57 -17.68
C GLU A 434 -39.84 7.11 -18.00
N LEU A 435 -38.55 6.78 -17.93
CA LEU A 435 -38.06 5.41 -17.98
C LEU A 435 -37.68 4.96 -16.56
N VAL A 436 -38.41 4.00 -16.01
CA VAL A 436 -38.28 3.54 -14.63
C VAL A 436 -37.56 2.20 -14.62
N GLY A 437 -36.43 2.13 -13.91
CA GLY A 437 -35.63 0.92 -13.75
C GLY A 437 -36.00 0.13 -12.50
N THR A 438 -35.01 -0.58 -11.95
CA THR A 438 -35.15 -1.32 -10.68
C THR A 438 -35.43 -0.38 -9.51
N ASN A 439 -36.12 -0.87 -8.47
CA ASN A 439 -36.47 -0.12 -7.25
C ASN A 439 -37.39 1.11 -7.47
N ASP A 440 -38.14 1.15 -8.58
CA ASP A 440 -39.02 2.27 -8.93
C ASP A 440 -38.29 3.63 -9.05
N GLU A 441 -37.01 3.58 -9.42
CA GLU A 441 -36.18 4.75 -9.70
C GLU A 441 -36.20 5.09 -11.20
N CYS A 442 -36.25 6.37 -11.53
CA CYS A 442 -36.25 6.90 -12.88
C CYS A 442 -34.82 7.06 -13.40
N VAL A 443 -34.63 6.83 -14.70
CA VAL A 443 -33.41 7.24 -15.39
C VAL A 443 -33.31 8.77 -15.34
N ASP A 444 -32.23 9.25 -14.74
CA ASP A 444 -32.00 10.65 -14.41
C ASP A 444 -30.65 11.08 -15.00
N VAL A 445 -30.67 12.19 -15.74
CA VAL A 445 -29.46 12.86 -16.21
C VAL A 445 -29.11 13.98 -15.24
N ASP A 446 -27.90 13.97 -14.69
CA ASP A 446 -27.47 14.96 -13.69
C ASP A 446 -27.60 16.41 -14.22
N ASN A 447 -28.23 17.28 -13.42
CA ASN A 447 -28.44 18.70 -13.74
C ASN A 447 -27.14 19.54 -13.71
N SER A 448 -26.03 18.99 -13.21
CA SER A 448 -24.77 19.71 -12.99
C SER A 448 -23.69 19.44 -14.05
N VAL A 449 -23.86 19.95 -15.27
CA VAL A 449 -22.85 20.06 -16.38
C VAL A 449 -22.07 18.77 -16.78
N GLY A 450 -22.24 17.62 -16.12
CA GLY A 450 -21.45 16.40 -16.30
C GLY A 450 -22.20 15.27 -17.04
N PRO A 451 -21.47 14.26 -17.56
CA PRO A 451 -22.02 13.21 -18.41
C PRO A 451 -22.80 12.11 -17.66
N LEU A 452 -23.12 12.31 -16.37
CA LEU A 452 -23.65 11.26 -15.51
C LEU A 452 -25.10 10.93 -15.84
N VAL A 453 -25.37 9.65 -16.07
CA VAL A 453 -26.72 9.08 -16.20
C VAL A 453 -26.87 7.96 -15.18
N GLN A 454 -27.93 8.03 -14.38
CA GLN A 454 -28.13 7.14 -13.23
C GLN A 454 -29.61 6.79 -13.01
N LEU A 455 -29.88 5.84 -12.13
CA LEU A 455 -31.19 5.65 -11.52
C LEU A 455 -31.30 6.53 -10.27
N TYR A 456 -32.35 7.34 -10.22
CA TYR A 456 -32.63 8.24 -9.12
C TYR A 456 -34.12 8.25 -8.78
N ARG A 457 -34.48 8.71 -7.59
CA ARG A 457 -35.88 8.83 -7.19
C ARG A 457 -36.66 9.64 -8.23
N CYS A 458 -37.75 9.07 -8.74
CA CYS A 458 -38.67 9.76 -9.64
C CYS A 458 -39.23 11.02 -8.94
N ASN A 459 -39.02 12.18 -9.54
CA ASN A 459 -39.40 13.48 -9.00
C ASN A 459 -40.10 14.39 -10.02
N GLY A 460 -40.31 13.91 -11.26
CA GLY A 460 -40.95 14.67 -12.34
C GLY A 460 -40.11 15.82 -12.89
N GLY A 461 -38.80 15.83 -12.59
CA GLY A 461 -37.87 16.81 -13.13
C GLY A 461 -37.67 16.62 -14.63
N ALA A 462 -37.46 17.73 -15.35
CA ALA A 462 -37.25 17.69 -16.80
C ALA A 462 -36.11 16.73 -17.23
N ASN A 463 -35.11 16.54 -16.36
CA ASN A 463 -33.97 15.65 -16.55
C ASN A 463 -34.28 14.15 -16.40
N GLN A 464 -35.52 13.81 -16.09
CA GLN A 464 -36.06 12.44 -16.05
C GLN A 464 -37.01 12.15 -17.23
N HIS A 465 -37.30 13.16 -18.06
CA HIS A 465 -38.18 13.03 -19.22
C HIS A 465 -37.32 12.73 -20.46
N LEU A 466 -37.44 11.50 -20.97
CA LEU A 466 -36.63 10.93 -22.04
C LEU A 466 -37.42 10.77 -23.33
N HIS A 467 -36.99 11.46 -24.38
CA HIS A 467 -37.61 11.44 -25.69
C HIS A 467 -36.81 10.60 -26.68
N PHE A 468 -37.48 9.68 -27.38
CA PHE A 468 -36.89 8.95 -28.50
C PHE A 468 -37.13 9.74 -29.79
N VAL A 469 -36.05 10.24 -30.41
CA VAL A 469 -36.12 11.09 -31.62
C VAL A 469 -35.02 10.64 -32.58
N ASP A 470 -35.39 10.22 -33.80
CA ASP A 470 -34.45 9.80 -34.86
C ASP A 470 -33.42 8.74 -34.41
N GLY A 471 -33.85 7.77 -33.59
CA GLY A 471 -32.97 6.73 -33.03
C GLY A 471 -31.99 7.24 -31.95
N THR A 472 -32.17 8.47 -31.45
CA THR A 472 -31.47 9.02 -30.28
C THR A 472 -32.39 9.05 -29.06
N LEU A 473 -31.81 8.96 -27.86
CA LEU A 473 -32.53 9.11 -26.60
C LEU A 473 -32.12 10.43 -25.92
N ARG A 474 -33.06 11.35 -25.74
CA ARG A 474 -32.79 12.73 -25.30
C ARG A 474 -33.43 13.05 -23.97
N ALA A 475 -32.68 13.67 -23.06
CA ALA A 475 -33.21 14.21 -21.80
C ALA A 475 -33.30 15.74 -21.85
N SER A 476 -34.40 16.29 -21.35
CA SER A 476 -34.57 17.73 -21.19
C SER A 476 -33.80 18.24 -19.96
N GLN A 477 -33.17 19.42 -20.02
CA GLN A 477 -32.38 20.01 -18.92
C GLN A 477 -32.84 21.45 -18.62
N GLY A 478 -34.17 21.66 -18.58
CA GLY A 478 -34.80 22.98 -18.43
C GLY A 478 -35.15 23.65 -19.77
N THR A 479 -35.40 24.96 -19.75
CA THR A 479 -36.18 25.68 -20.78
C THR A 479 -35.57 25.79 -22.20
N ALA A 480 -34.36 25.27 -22.46
CA ALA A 480 -33.77 25.29 -23.81
C ALA A 480 -32.58 24.32 -24.04
N ARG A 481 -32.31 23.35 -23.14
CA ARG A 481 -31.13 22.48 -23.26
C ARG A 481 -31.55 21.01 -23.33
N GLU A 482 -31.16 20.33 -24.41
CA GLU A 482 -31.29 18.87 -24.55
C GLU A 482 -29.91 18.21 -24.45
N ARG A 483 -29.87 17.00 -23.87
CA ARG A 483 -28.71 16.12 -23.88
C ARG A 483 -29.08 14.78 -24.49
N CYS A 484 -28.21 14.23 -25.33
CA CYS A 484 -28.38 12.92 -25.92
C CYS A 484 -27.58 11.88 -25.13
N LEU A 485 -28.21 10.75 -24.86
CA LEU A 485 -27.57 9.59 -24.26
C LEU A 485 -26.75 8.86 -25.33
N GLY A 486 -25.51 8.52 -25.02
CA GLY A 486 -24.61 7.79 -25.91
C GLY A 486 -23.81 6.72 -25.18
N ALA A 487 -23.27 5.77 -25.94
CA ALA A 487 -22.34 4.80 -25.44
C ALA A 487 -20.97 5.46 -25.28
N SER A 488 -20.39 5.31 -24.09
CA SER A 488 -19.03 5.73 -23.83
C SER A 488 -18.18 4.51 -23.53
N ASP A 489 -17.16 4.32 -24.35
CA ASP A 489 -15.98 3.50 -24.02
C ASP A 489 -15.03 4.28 -23.11
N ALA A 490 -15.47 5.38 -22.47
CA ALA A 490 -14.75 5.93 -21.35
C ALA A 490 -14.66 4.84 -20.27
N ASP A 491 -13.63 4.01 -20.41
CA ASP A 491 -12.78 3.60 -19.33
C ASP A 491 -12.71 4.82 -18.41
N ALA A 492 -13.39 4.75 -17.27
CA ALA A 492 -12.92 5.46 -16.10
C ALA A 492 -11.49 4.96 -15.94
N GLY A 493 -10.53 5.71 -16.53
CA GLY A 493 -9.20 5.25 -16.88
C GLY A 493 -8.70 4.38 -15.75
N ALA A 494 -8.39 3.11 -16.05
CA ALA A 494 -8.32 2.05 -15.04
C ALA A 494 -7.56 2.56 -13.81
N GLY A 495 -8.32 2.94 -12.77
CA GLY A 495 -7.73 3.29 -11.50
C GLY A 495 -6.88 2.11 -11.05
N ILE A 496 -5.95 2.32 -10.14
CA ILE A 496 -4.99 1.29 -9.72
C ILE A 496 -5.63 -0.09 -9.39
N GLY A 497 -6.91 -0.10 -9.01
CA GLY A 497 -7.74 -1.29 -8.83
C GLY A 497 -8.12 -2.10 -10.08
N ARG A 498 -7.71 -1.68 -11.28
CA ARG A 498 -7.93 -2.37 -12.56
C ARG A 498 -6.68 -2.41 -13.44
N THR A 499 -5.53 -2.02 -12.92
CA THR A 499 -4.25 -2.07 -13.66
C THR A 499 -3.47 -3.31 -13.26
N LEU A 500 -3.33 -4.26 -14.18
CA LEU A 500 -2.43 -5.39 -14.02
C LEU A 500 -1.00 -4.89 -13.94
N GLN A 501 -0.21 -5.39 -13.00
CA GLN A 501 1.17 -4.94 -12.81
C GLN A 501 2.11 -6.14 -12.72
N ALA A 502 3.27 -6.04 -13.37
CA ALA A 502 4.38 -6.95 -13.19
C ALA A 502 5.58 -6.19 -12.62
N TRP A 503 6.08 -6.69 -11.48
CA TRP A 503 7.22 -6.15 -10.76
C TRP A 503 8.34 -7.17 -10.78
N ALA A 504 9.56 -6.74 -11.08
CA ALA A 504 10.68 -7.64 -11.23
C ALA A 504 11.91 -7.18 -10.43
N LYS A 505 12.69 -8.16 -9.99
CA LYS A 505 13.93 -7.96 -9.25
C LYS A 505 14.97 -9.00 -9.66
N ARG A 506 16.20 -8.55 -9.95
CA ARG A 506 17.36 -9.44 -10.06
C ARG A 506 17.72 -9.98 -8.68
N VAL A 507 17.79 -11.29 -8.55
CA VAL A 507 18.02 -11.99 -7.26
C VAL A 507 19.24 -12.91 -7.27
N GLY A 508 19.89 -13.06 -8.42
CA GLY A 508 21.04 -13.93 -8.60
C GLY A 508 21.58 -13.86 -10.03
N ALA A 509 22.60 -14.66 -10.31
CA ALA A 509 23.07 -14.93 -11.67
C ALA A 509 23.48 -16.39 -11.79
N THR A 510 23.29 -16.95 -12.97
CA THR A 510 23.77 -18.27 -13.39
C THR A 510 24.75 -18.10 -14.55
N GLY A 511 25.41 -19.19 -14.97
CA GLY A 511 26.23 -19.18 -16.19
C GLY A 511 25.44 -18.88 -17.47
N ALA A 512 24.10 -18.88 -17.41
CA ALA A 512 23.21 -18.63 -18.54
C ALA A 512 22.48 -17.27 -18.49
N GLY A 513 22.67 -16.49 -17.43
CA GLY A 513 22.07 -15.16 -17.28
C GLY A 513 21.61 -14.84 -15.86
N ASP A 514 20.99 -13.68 -15.69
CA ASP A 514 20.48 -13.24 -14.39
C ASP A 514 19.25 -14.05 -13.95
N GLU A 515 19.23 -14.39 -12.67
CA GLU A 515 18.06 -14.95 -12.02
C GLU A 515 17.13 -13.83 -11.56
N VAL A 516 15.83 -13.97 -11.84
CA VAL A 516 14.85 -12.90 -11.68
C VAL A 516 13.65 -13.37 -10.89
N ALA A 517 13.26 -12.60 -9.87
CA ALA A 517 11.96 -12.73 -9.22
C ALA A 517 10.95 -11.84 -9.95
N LEU A 518 9.77 -12.39 -10.27
CA LEU A 518 8.69 -11.72 -10.99
C LEU A 518 7.37 -11.86 -10.21
N LEU A 519 6.85 -10.74 -9.73
CA LEU A 519 5.54 -10.65 -9.08
C LEU A 519 4.51 -10.09 -10.05
N LEU A 520 3.43 -10.84 -10.27
CA LEU A 520 2.27 -10.43 -11.07
C LEU A 520 1.13 -10.09 -10.11
N ILE A 521 0.63 -8.86 -10.15
CA ILE A 521 -0.45 -8.38 -9.27
C ILE A 521 -1.71 -8.16 -10.12
N ASN A 522 -2.77 -8.90 -9.79
CA ASN A 522 -4.08 -8.74 -10.42
C ASN A 522 -5.07 -8.05 -9.47
N PRO A 523 -5.28 -6.73 -9.62
CA PRO A 523 -6.26 -6.03 -8.80
C PRO A 523 -7.71 -6.20 -9.23
N ASP A 524 -7.96 -6.71 -10.43
CA ASP A 524 -9.31 -7.00 -10.90
C ASP A 524 -9.92 -8.13 -10.06
N VAL A 525 -11.24 -8.13 -9.89
CA VAL A 525 -11.97 -9.19 -9.19
C VAL A 525 -12.02 -10.50 -9.99
N ARG A 526 -11.72 -10.45 -11.28
CA ARG A 526 -11.72 -11.59 -12.21
C ARG A 526 -10.31 -12.11 -12.41
N PRO A 527 -10.15 -13.40 -12.76
CA PRO A 527 -8.88 -13.90 -13.27
C PRO A 527 -8.44 -13.14 -14.52
N GLN A 528 -7.15 -12.83 -14.60
CA GLN A 528 -6.56 -12.09 -15.72
C GLN A 528 -5.33 -12.83 -16.22
N GLN A 529 -5.18 -12.88 -17.54
CA GLN A 529 -4.00 -13.45 -18.17
C GLN A 529 -2.94 -12.37 -18.34
N PHE A 530 -1.77 -12.62 -17.76
CA PHE A 530 -0.57 -11.83 -17.92
C PHE A 530 0.21 -12.36 -19.11
N TRP A 531 0.72 -11.43 -19.92
CA TRP A 531 1.66 -11.69 -20.99
C TRP A 531 2.80 -10.68 -20.80
N VAL A 532 3.85 -11.13 -20.12
CA VAL A 532 4.99 -10.28 -19.78
C VAL A 532 6.15 -10.65 -20.70
N PRO A 533 6.55 -9.74 -21.63
CA PRO A 533 7.69 -9.97 -22.47
C PRO A 533 8.95 -10.31 -21.67
N ARG A 534 9.63 -11.41 -21.99
CA ARG A 534 10.80 -11.87 -21.22
C ARG A 534 11.93 -10.83 -21.22
N ALA A 535 12.03 -10.03 -22.28
CA ALA A 535 13.01 -8.96 -22.41
C ALA A 535 12.83 -7.86 -21.34
N LEU A 536 11.58 -7.57 -20.94
CA LEU A 536 11.31 -6.56 -19.89
C LEU A 536 11.78 -7.00 -18.51
N VAL A 537 11.93 -8.31 -18.29
CA VAL A 537 12.48 -8.88 -17.05
C VAL A 537 13.95 -9.24 -17.18
N GLY A 538 14.62 -8.87 -18.28
CA GLY A 538 16.06 -9.08 -18.47
C GLY A 538 16.47 -10.51 -18.83
N LEU A 539 15.54 -11.36 -19.26
CA LEU A 539 15.84 -12.75 -19.66
C LEU A 539 16.26 -12.81 -21.13
N GLY A 540 17.48 -13.29 -21.40
CA GLY A 540 18.00 -13.46 -22.77
C GLY A 540 17.20 -14.48 -23.60
N ALA A 541 17.23 -14.37 -24.94
CA ALA A 541 16.38 -15.17 -25.83
C ALA A 541 16.76 -16.66 -25.91
N GLU A 542 18.05 -16.97 -25.78
CA GLU A 542 18.59 -18.31 -26.05
C GLU A 542 18.43 -19.32 -24.91
N ALA A 543 18.20 -18.85 -23.69
CA ALA A 543 18.11 -19.72 -22.51
C ALA A 543 16.69 -20.24 -22.30
N SER A 544 16.56 -21.53 -21.99
CA SER A 544 15.38 -22.03 -21.29
C SER A 544 15.39 -21.49 -19.85
N VAL A 545 14.22 -21.32 -19.26
CA VAL A 545 14.07 -20.73 -17.94
C VAL A 545 13.30 -21.69 -17.05
N ALA A 546 13.95 -22.20 -16.01
CA ALA A 546 13.27 -22.93 -14.95
C ALA A 546 12.39 -21.95 -14.17
N VAL A 547 11.14 -22.34 -13.92
CA VAL A 547 10.15 -21.51 -13.23
C VAL A 547 9.80 -22.17 -11.91
N ARG A 548 9.97 -21.43 -10.82
CA ARG A 548 9.50 -21.83 -9.49
C ARG A 548 8.41 -20.88 -9.02
N ASP A 549 7.26 -21.44 -8.61
CA ASP A 549 6.17 -20.68 -8.01
C ASP A 549 6.41 -20.57 -6.49
N VAL A 550 6.70 -19.35 -6.04
CA VAL A 550 7.09 -19.03 -4.65
C VAL A 550 5.94 -19.27 -3.67
N TRP A 551 4.69 -19.07 -4.11
CA TRP A 551 3.52 -19.30 -3.26
C TRP A 551 3.17 -20.78 -3.18
N ALA A 552 3.31 -21.52 -4.27
CA ALA A 552 3.11 -22.97 -4.27
C ALA A 552 4.31 -23.75 -3.70
N ARG A 553 5.48 -23.10 -3.53
CA ARG A 553 6.77 -23.71 -3.18
C ARG A 553 7.13 -24.89 -4.07
N ALA A 554 6.77 -24.79 -5.35
CA ALA A 554 6.85 -25.89 -6.30
C ALA A 554 7.33 -25.38 -7.65
N ASP A 555 7.99 -26.28 -8.38
CA ASP A 555 8.41 -25.99 -9.75
C ASP A 555 7.19 -26.01 -10.66
N ALA A 556 7.17 -25.05 -11.60
CA ALA A 556 6.19 -24.94 -12.65
C ALA A 556 6.84 -25.33 -14.00
N PRO A 557 6.05 -25.54 -15.06
CA PRO A 557 6.59 -25.80 -16.38
C PRO A 557 7.61 -24.74 -16.79
N SER A 558 8.78 -25.18 -17.26
CA SER A 558 9.85 -24.29 -17.71
C SER A 558 9.43 -23.50 -18.94
N LEU A 559 9.96 -22.29 -19.11
CA LEU A 559 9.76 -21.49 -20.32
C LEU A 559 10.80 -21.91 -21.37
N PRO A 560 10.38 -22.23 -22.60
CA PRO A 560 11.31 -22.50 -23.68
C PRO A 560 12.05 -21.22 -24.11
N PRO A 561 13.13 -21.35 -24.91
CA PRO A 561 13.78 -20.21 -25.55
C PRO A 561 12.77 -19.31 -26.27
N SER A 562 13.04 -18.01 -26.27
CA SER A 562 12.20 -16.94 -26.86
C SER A 562 10.78 -16.80 -26.30
N ALA A 563 10.28 -17.70 -25.45
CA ALA A 563 8.92 -17.61 -24.91
C ALA A 563 8.80 -16.54 -23.83
N ASP A 564 7.70 -15.81 -23.88
CA ASP A 564 7.28 -14.83 -22.88
C ASP A 564 6.61 -15.49 -21.68
N VAL A 565 6.54 -14.76 -20.56
CA VAL A 565 5.87 -15.26 -19.36
C VAL A 565 4.37 -15.11 -19.52
N VAL A 566 3.67 -16.23 -19.67
CA VAL A 566 2.21 -16.28 -19.72
C VAL A 566 1.66 -16.95 -18.46
N ARG A 567 0.86 -16.22 -17.68
CA ARG A 567 0.27 -16.74 -16.44
C ARG A 567 -1.11 -16.18 -16.22
N THR A 568 -2.07 -17.04 -15.89
CA THR A 568 -3.38 -16.60 -15.39
C THR A 568 -3.30 -16.41 -13.88
N VAL A 569 -3.59 -15.21 -13.41
CA VAL A 569 -3.63 -14.88 -11.99
C VAL A 569 -5.09 -14.69 -11.58
N LYS A 570 -5.50 -15.30 -10.47
CA LYS A 570 -6.86 -15.16 -9.93
C LYS A 570 -7.16 -13.68 -9.61
N GLY A 571 -8.44 -13.34 -9.53
CA GLY A 571 -8.84 -11.99 -9.14
C GLY A 571 -8.42 -11.67 -7.71
N ARG A 572 -7.98 -10.43 -7.48
CA ARG A 572 -7.47 -9.95 -6.17
C ARG A 572 -6.39 -10.86 -5.59
N ASP A 573 -5.46 -11.28 -6.44
CA ASP A 573 -4.39 -12.21 -6.08
C ASP A 573 -3.09 -11.85 -6.79
N SER A 574 -2.05 -12.63 -6.51
CA SER A 574 -0.76 -12.52 -7.20
C SER A 574 -0.21 -13.89 -7.59
N ALA A 575 0.68 -13.89 -8.58
CA ALA A 575 1.63 -14.96 -8.79
C ALA A 575 3.03 -14.42 -8.52
N PHE A 576 3.85 -15.14 -7.76
CA PHE A 576 5.23 -14.76 -7.50
C PHE A 576 6.15 -15.87 -7.98
N LEU A 577 6.97 -15.57 -8.97
CA LEU A 577 7.77 -16.54 -9.71
C LEU A 577 9.24 -16.24 -9.51
N ARG A 578 10.06 -17.28 -9.39
CA ARG A 578 11.51 -17.22 -9.51
C ARG A 578 11.91 -17.87 -10.83
N LEU A 579 12.55 -17.08 -11.68
CA LEU A 579 12.88 -17.39 -13.07
C LEU A 579 14.39 -17.56 -13.18
N THR A 580 14.84 -18.79 -13.45
CA THR A 580 16.27 -19.14 -13.48
C THR A 580 16.68 -19.55 -14.89
N PRO A 581 17.49 -18.75 -15.60
CA PRO A 581 18.07 -19.18 -16.88
C PRO A 581 18.92 -20.44 -16.70
N VAL A 582 18.68 -21.43 -17.56
CA VAL A 582 19.41 -22.69 -17.62
C VAL A 582 20.08 -22.80 -18.98
N ALA A 583 21.38 -23.10 -19.00
CA ALA A 583 22.11 -23.36 -20.23
C ALA A 583 21.54 -24.60 -20.91
N ILE A 584 21.30 -24.53 -22.22
CA ILE A 584 20.91 -25.71 -23.00
C ILE A 584 22.13 -26.64 -23.02
N SER A 585 22.02 -27.79 -22.36
CA SER A 585 22.99 -28.87 -22.52
C SER A 585 23.06 -29.25 -24.00
N THR A 586 24.27 -29.29 -24.56
CA THR A 586 24.52 -29.72 -25.95
C THR A 586 23.98 -31.12 -26.27
N ALA A 587 23.69 -31.94 -25.26
CA ALA A 587 23.04 -33.25 -25.45
C ALA A 587 21.55 -33.16 -25.82
N ALA A 588 20.85 -32.08 -25.45
CA ALA A 588 19.43 -31.90 -25.75
C ALA A 588 19.18 -31.19 -27.11
N ALA A 589 20.20 -30.52 -27.66
CA ALA A 589 20.11 -29.88 -28.98
C ALA A 589 20.42 -30.86 -30.15
N LEU A 590 20.91 -32.06 -29.84
CA LEU A 590 21.26 -33.12 -30.81
C LEU A 590 20.26 -34.28 -30.82
N ALA A 591 19.18 -34.20 -30.03
CA ALA A 591 18.05 -35.13 -30.01
C ALA A 591 16.79 -34.43 -30.53
#